data_AF-A0A497FFH2-F1
#
_entry.id   AF-A0A497FFH2-F1
#
_cell.length_a   1.000
_cell.length_b   1.000
_cell.length_c   1.000
_cell.angle_alpha   90.00
_cell.angle_beta   90.00
_cell.angle_gamma   90.00
#
_symmetry.space_group_name_H-M   'P 1'
#
loop_
_entity.id
_entity.type
_entity.pdbx_description
1 polymer ?
#
loop_
_entity_poly.entity_id
_entity_poly.type
_entity_poly.pdbx_seq_one_letter_code
_entity_poly.pdbx_strand_id
1 'polypeptide(L)'
;MKWIRTRVSEEVYDRILDYASRNGISKYEAVRKLIMNGLKFEDDIYRLLKDDEFILSLITVKIKYDRVFAIKVSKMAELGLGEEL
;
A
#
# COMPACT_ATOMS: atom_id res chain seq x y z
N MET A 1 -2.38 23.89 14.52
CA MET A 1 -2.66 22.45 14.76
C MET A 1 -4.11 22.30 15.20
N LYS A 2 -4.78 21.21 14.81
CA LYS A 2 -6.15 20.88 15.26
C LYS A 2 -6.11 19.59 16.09
N TRP A 3 -6.92 19.51 17.14
CA TRP A 3 -7.01 18.31 17.99
C TRP A 3 -7.97 17.28 17.41
N ILE A 4 -7.57 16.01 17.45
CA ILE A 4 -8.41 14.87 17.07
C ILE A 4 -8.61 14.01 18.32
N ARG A 5 -9.86 13.85 18.75
CA ARG A 5 -10.23 12.90 19.80
C ARG A 5 -10.72 11.63 19.14
N THR A 6 -10.04 10.52 19.37
CA THR A 6 -10.41 9.22 18.80
C THR A 6 -10.41 8.13 19.87
N ARG A 7 -11.28 7.13 19.71
CA ARG A 7 -11.26 5.90 20.49
C ARG A 7 -10.51 4.85 19.69
N VAL A 8 -9.68 4.08 20.37
CA VAL A 8 -8.94 2.95 19.79
C VAL A 8 -9.22 1.70 20.62
N SER A 9 -9.10 0.52 20.01
CA SER A 9 -9.15 -0.73 20.76
C SER A 9 -7.96 -0.84 21.72
N GLU A 10 -8.07 -1.72 22.73
CA GLU A 10 -6.97 -2.00 23.66
C GLU A 10 -5.71 -2.46 22.92
N GLU A 11 -5.85 -3.39 21.97
CA GLU A 11 -4.74 -3.86 21.15
C GLU A 11 -3.99 -2.73 20.42
N VAL A 12 -4.72 -1.78 19.83
CA VAL A 12 -4.11 -0.63 19.15
C VAL A 12 -3.42 0.29 20.16
N TYR A 13 -4.01 0.48 21.33
CA TYR A 13 -3.43 1.27 22.40
C TYR A 13 -2.10 0.69 22.88
N ASP A 14 -2.05 -0.62 23.09
CA ASP A 14 -0.83 -1.31 23.54
C ASP A 14 0.28 -1.18 22.50
N ARG A 15 -0.04 -1.34 21.21
CA ARG A 15 0.92 -1.12 20.12
C ARG A 15 1.47 0.31 20.09
N ILE A 16 0.64 1.31 20.43
CA ILE A 16 1.08 2.70 20.54
C ILE A 16 2.07 2.86 21.70
N LEU A 17 1.80 2.25 22.85
CA LEU A 17 2.68 2.30 24.02
C LEU A 17 4.01 1.61 23.76
N ASP A 18 4.00 0.44 23.12
CA ASP A 18 5.21 -0.27 22.72
C ASP A 18 6.06 0.56 21.77
N TYR A 19 5.43 1.16 20.75
CA TYR A 19 6.14 2.06 19.84
C TYR A 19 6.74 3.26 20.58
N ALA A 20 5.99 3.86 21.50
CA ALA A 20 6.43 5.00 22.30
C ALA A 20 7.66 4.63 23.16
N SER A 21 7.61 3.48 23.84
CA SER A 21 8.67 2.96 24.69
C SER A 21 9.96 2.73 23.93
N ARG A 22 9.91 1.99 22.81
CA ARG A 22 11.10 1.67 21.99
C ARG A 22 11.80 2.91 21.42
N ASN A 23 11.05 3.99 21.20
CA ASN A 23 11.55 5.22 20.61
C ASN A 23 11.82 6.32 21.63
N GLY A 24 11.56 6.09 22.93
CA GLY A 24 11.74 7.10 23.98
C GLY A 24 10.88 8.35 23.80
N ILE A 25 9.64 8.20 23.31
CA ILE A 25 8.72 9.32 23.03
C ILE A 25 7.40 9.20 23.80
N SER A 26 6.63 10.29 23.87
CA SER A 26 5.29 10.25 24.46
C SER A 26 4.30 9.44 23.62
N LYS A 27 3.28 8.86 24.26
CA LYS A 27 2.18 8.17 23.56
C LYS A 27 1.50 9.05 22.49
N TYR A 28 1.36 10.34 22.74
CA TYR A 28 0.75 11.27 21.78
C TYR A 28 1.63 11.50 20.55
N GLU A 29 2.95 11.56 20.75
CA GLU A 29 3.92 11.67 19.66
C GLU A 29 3.99 10.38 18.85
N ALA A 30 3.93 9.23 19.52
CA ALA A 30 3.84 7.93 18.88
C ALA A 30 2.60 7.85 17.97
N VAL A 31 1.41 8.25 18.47
CA VAL A 31 0.20 8.31 17.64
C VAL A 31 0.39 9.18 16.41
N ARG A 32 0.94 10.39 16.57
CA ARG A 32 1.19 11.30 15.44
C ARG A 32 2.10 10.67 14.39
N LYS A 33 3.23 10.09 14.81
CA LYS A 33 4.17 9.42 13.90
C LYS A 33 3.56 8.22 13.20
N LEU A 34 2.81 7.39 13.92
CA LEU A 34 2.14 6.23 13.34
C LEU A 34 1.08 6.64 12.31
N ILE A 35 0.27 7.67 12.59
CA ILE A 35 -0.69 8.22 11.62
C ILE A 35 0.02 8.78 10.40
N MET A 36 1.05 9.62 10.58
CA MET A 36 1.81 10.21 9.48
C MET A 36 2.47 9.14 8.60
N ASN A 37 3.06 8.12 9.22
CA ASN A 37 3.65 6.99 8.49
C ASN A 37 2.57 6.23 7.72
N GLY A 38 1.43 5.93 8.33
CA GLY A 38 0.31 5.25 7.67
C GLY A 38 -0.17 6.00 6.43
N LEU A 39 -0.41 7.31 6.57
CA LEU A 39 -0.83 8.18 5.45
C LEU A 39 0.23 8.25 4.35
N LYS A 40 1.51 8.36 4.72
CA LYS A 40 2.61 8.37 3.74
C LYS A 40 2.73 7.05 3.00
N PHE A 41 2.62 5.92 3.70
CA PHE A 41 2.66 4.59 3.07
C PHE A 41 1.48 4.38 2.13
N GLU A 42 0.29 4.86 2.50
CA GLU A 42 -0.89 4.83 1.65
C GLU A 42 -0.66 5.62 0.36
N ASP A 43 -0.15 6.86 0.46
CA ASP A 43 0.22 7.67 -0.70
C ASP A 43 1.30 7.01 -1.57
N ASP A 44 2.34 6.44 -0.98
CA ASP A 44 3.44 5.80 -1.71
C ASP A 44 2.99 4.52 -2.43
N ILE A 45 2.16 3.68 -1.79
CA ILE A 45 1.60 2.47 -2.43
C ILE A 45 0.65 2.86 -3.56
N TYR A 46 -0.26 3.80 -3.34
CA TYR A 46 -1.16 4.25 -4.40
C TYR A 46 -0.40 4.95 -5.53
N ARG A 47 0.71 5.63 -5.23
CA ARG A 47 1.59 6.19 -6.26
C ARG A 47 2.22 5.09 -7.10
N LEU A 48 2.71 4.01 -6.49
CA LEU A 48 3.24 2.85 -7.21
C LEU A 48 2.16 2.16 -8.07
N LEU A 49 0.91 2.12 -7.59
CA LEU A 49 -0.21 1.60 -8.37
C LEU A 49 -0.64 2.51 -9.53
N LYS A 50 -0.25 3.79 -9.52
CA LYS A 50 -0.46 4.75 -10.60
C LYS A 50 0.72 4.83 -11.57
N ASP A 51 1.81 4.11 -11.29
CA ASP A 51 2.99 4.06 -12.15
C ASP A 51 2.82 2.89 -13.13
N ASP A 52 2.46 3.22 -14.37
CA ASP A 52 2.20 2.24 -15.42
C ASP A 52 3.44 1.37 -15.71
N GLU A 53 4.66 1.92 -15.64
CA GLU A 53 5.89 1.16 -15.84
C GLU A 53 6.09 0.13 -14.71
N PHE A 54 5.81 0.55 -13.47
CA PHE A 54 5.86 -0.36 -12.33
C PHE A 54 4.82 -1.48 -12.44
N ILE A 55 3.58 -1.16 -12.79
CA ILE A 55 2.53 -2.17 -13.00
C ILE A 55 2.89 -3.14 -14.13
N LEU A 56 3.39 -2.63 -15.26
CA LEU A 56 3.84 -3.47 -16.38
C LEU A 56 5.00 -4.37 -15.97
N SER A 57 5.93 -3.88 -15.14
CA SER A 57 7.02 -4.69 -14.61
C SER A 57 6.50 -5.85 -13.74
N LEU A 58 5.51 -5.60 -12.88
CA LEU A 58 4.88 -6.63 -12.04
C LEU A 58 4.13 -7.67 -12.88
N ILE A 59 3.38 -7.23 -13.88
CA ILE A 59 2.68 -8.10 -14.83
C ILE A 59 3.70 -8.97 -15.58
N THR A 60 4.80 -8.39 -16.06
CA THR A 60 5.86 -9.10 -16.78
C THR A 60 6.48 -10.20 -15.91
N VAL A 61 6.84 -9.88 -14.66
CA VAL A 61 7.36 -10.87 -13.71
C VAL A 61 6.33 -11.96 -13.46
N LYS A 62 5.06 -11.61 -13.25
CA LYS A 62 4.00 -12.58 -12.98
C LYS A 62 3.75 -13.51 -14.16
N ILE A 63 3.75 -13.01 -15.39
CA ILE A 63 3.66 -13.81 -16.63
C ILE A 63 4.80 -14.84 -16.70
N LYS A 64 6.02 -14.43 -16.35
CA LYS A 64 7.21 -15.29 -16.41
C LYS A 64 7.09 -16.51 -15.49
N TYR A 65 6.48 -16.37 -14.32
CA TYR A 65 6.41 -17.42 -13.30
C TYR A 65 5.05 -18.12 -13.19
N ASP A 66 3.99 -17.59 -13.80
CA ASP A 66 2.62 -18.13 -13.72
C ASP A 66 2.00 -18.28 -15.10
N ARG A 67 2.07 -19.51 -15.63
CA ARG A 67 1.55 -19.84 -16.97
C ARG A 67 0.03 -19.64 -17.09
N VAL A 68 -0.73 -19.86 -16.02
CA VAL A 68 -2.19 -19.67 -16.04
C VAL A 68 -2.52 -18.18 -16.11
N PHE A 69 -1.79 -17.37 -15.35
CA PHE A 69 -1.89 -15.91 -15.43
C PHE A 69 -1.51 -15.39 -16.83
N ALA A 70 -0.41 -15.90 -17.41
CA ALA A 70 0.01 -15.54 -18.77
C ALA A 70 -1.09 -15.76 -19.81
N ILE A 71 -1.73 -16.94 -19.80
CA ILE A 71 -2.83 -17.26 -20.73
C ILE A 71 -4.02 -16.30 -20.54
N LYS A 72 -4.35 -15.93 -19.30
CA LYS A 72 -5.44 -14.98 -19.03
C LYS A 72 -5.12 -13.59 -19.56
N VAL A 73 -3.89 -13.11 -19.37
CA VAL A 73 -3.45 -11.80 -19.86
C VAL A 73 -3.44 -11.76 -21.39
N SER A 74 -2.94 -12.81 -22.07
CA SER A 74 -2.96 -12.88 -23.54
C SER A 74 -4.39 -12.79 -24.09
N LYS A 75 -5.35 -13.51 -23.51
CA LYS A 75 -6.76 -13.42 -23.91
C LYS A 75 -7.34 -12.02 -23.70
N MET A 76 -6.98 -11.34 -22.62
CA MET A 76 -7.42 -9.96 -22.37
C MET A 76 -6.81 -8.97 -23.36
N ALA A 77 -5.53 -9.14 -23.72
CA ALA A 77 -4.85 -8.29 -24.70
C ALA A 77 -5.45 -8.45 -26.10
N GLU A 78 -5.77 -9.68 -26.51
CA GLU A 78 -6.46 -9.98 -27.78
C GLU A 78 -7.85 -9.31 -27.87
N LEU A 79 -8.57 -9.22 -26.74
CA LEU A 79 -9.87 -8.56 -26.67
C LEU A 79 -9.78 -7.02 -26.63
N GLY A 80 -8.65 -6.46 -26.16
CA GLY A 80 -8.48 -5.02 -25.96
C GLY A 80 -7.75 -4.29 -27.10
N LEU A 81 -6.96 -5.00 -27.90
CA LEU A 81 -6.15 -4.45 -29.02
C LEU A 81 -6.69 -4.87 -30.40
N GLY A 82 -7.87 -5.48 -30.45
CA GLY A 82 -8.42 -6.14 -31.64
C GLY A 82 -9.06 -5.24 -32.70
N GLU A 83 -9.02 -3.90 -32.58
CA GLU A 83 -9.66 -3.03 -33.60
C GLU A 83 -8.80 -1.92 -34.22
N GLU A 84 -7.59 -1.61 -33.76
CA GLU A 84 -6.76 -0.60 -34.45
C GLU A 84 -5.27 -0.91 -34.37
N LEU A 85 -4.76 -1.63 -35.38
CA LEU A 85 -3.44 -1.44 -36.02
C LEU A 85 -3.45 -2.01 -37.44
#